data_AF-A0A1V0UPX2-F1
#
_entry.id   AF-A0A1V0UPX2-F1
#
_cell.length_a   1.000
_cell.length_b   1.000
_cell.length_c   1.000
_cell.angle_alpha   90.00
_cell.angle_beta   90.00
_cell.angle_gamma   90.00
#
_symmetry.space_group_name_H-M   'P 1'
#
loop_
_entity.id
_entity.type
_entity.pdbx_description
1 polymer ?
#
loop_
_entity_poly.entity_id
_entity_poly.type
_entity_poly.pdbx_seq_one_letter_code
_entity_poly.pdbx_strand_id
1 'polypeptide(L)'
;MKRRVHGVEIQKAVLGLLQQRGVELEQIAEIVYAMQSPFYPDISMEACLSSVNAVLEKRELQHALLVGIELDRLAEQKRLS
;
A
#
# COMPACT_ATOMS: atom_id res chain seq x y z
N MET A 1 1.16 -27.80 -14.14
CA MET A 1 0.26 -26.63 -14.33
C MET A 1 0.74 -25.49 -13.46
N LYS A 2 0.95 -24.27 -14.00
CA LYS A 2 1.27 -23.10 -13.18
C LYS A 2 -0.01 -22.60 -12.49
N ARG A 3 0.02 -22.44 -11.16
CA ARG A 3 -1.12 -21.92 -10.37
C ARG A 3 -1.41 -20.48 -10.79
N ARG A 4 -2.66 -20.16 -11.11
CA ARG A 4 -3.10 -18.78 -11.36
C ARG A 4 -3.29 -18.07 -10.03
N VAL A 5 -2.57 -16.97 -9.81
CA VAL A 5 -2.71 -16.13 -8.61
C VAL A 5 -3.79 -15.09 -8.88
N HIS A 6 -4.76 -14.98 -7.97
CA HIS A 6 -5.85 -14.00 -8.07
C HIS A 6 -5.48 -12.66 -7.45
N GLY A 7 -6.08 -11.57 -7.93
CA GLY A 7 -5.80 -10.22 -7.40
C GLY A 7 -6.06 -10.09 -5.89
N VAL A 8 -7.04 -10.81 -5.36
CA VAL A 8 -7.33 -10.85 -3.91
C VAL A 8 -6.17 -11.47 -3.11
N GLU A 9 -5.52 -12.52 -3.65
CA GLU A 9 -4.33 -13.11 -3.02
C GLU A 9 -3.17 -12.11 -2.98
N ILE A 10 -2.99 -11.35 -4.07
CA ILE A 10 -1.96 -10.31 -4.19
C ILE A 10 -2.21 -9.17 -3.21
N GLN A 11 -3.46 -8.68 -3.13
CA GLN A 11 -3.84 -7.61 -2.21
C GLN A 11 -3.58 -8.02 -0.76
N LYS A 12 -3.94 -9.24 -0.36
CA LYS A 12 -3.65 -9.75 0.99
C LYS A 12 -2.15 -9.82 1.27
N ALA A 13 -1.34 -10.22 0.29
CA ALA A 13 0.12 -10.24 0.43
C ALA A 13 0.69 -8.84 0.61
N VAL A 14 0.23 -7.87 -0.18
CA VAL A 14 0.64 -6.46 -0.08
C VAL A 14 0.30 -5.88 1.29
N LEU A 15 -0.92 -6.09 1.79
CA LEU A 15 -1.32 -5.62 3.12
C LEU A 15 -0.46 -6.24 4.23
N GLY A 16 -0.18 -7.55 4.14
CA GLY A 16 0.71 -8.21 5.08
C GLY A 16 2.14 -7.68 5.04
N LEU A 17 2.66 -7.32 3.86
CA LEU A 17 3.99 -6.74 3.72
C LEU A 17 4.05 -5.31 4.25
N LEU A 18 3.06 -4.47 3.99
CA LEU A 18 2.97 -3.12 4.56
C LEU A 18 3.00 -3.18 6.09
N GLN A 19 2.20 -4.08 6.68
CA GLN A 19 2.19 -4.29 8.12
C GLN A 19 3.55 -4.78 8.66
N GLN A 20 4.23 -5.69 7.95
CA GLN A 20 5.59 -6.13 8.31
C GLN A 20 6.63 -5.00 8.26
N ARG A 21 6.38 -3.96 7.45
CA ARG A 21 7.19 -2.73 7.40
C ARG A 21 6.75 -1.68 8.41
N GLY A 22 5.73 -1.97 9.23
CA GLY A 22 5.19 -1.05 10.23
C GLY A 22 4.31 0.06 9.66
N VAL A 23 3.69 -0.17 8.50
CA VAL A 23 2.80 0.78 7.82
C VAL A 23 1.36 0.30 7.91
N GLU A 24 0.52 1.05 8.63
CA GLU A 24 -0.93 0.88 8.70
C GLU A 24 -1.63 1.83 7.70
N LEU A 25 -2.80 1.43 7.18
CA LEU A 25 -3.49 2.21 6.13
C LEU A 25 -4.01 3.55 6.64
N GLU A 26 -4.35 3.61 7.92
CA GLU A 26 -4.76 4.80 8.63
C GLU A 26 -3.67 5.87 8.60
N GLN A 27 -2.39 5.47 8.72
CA GLN A 27 -1.25 6.39 8.64
C GLN A 27 -1.10 6.99 7.24
N ILE A 28 -1.42 6.20 6.20
CA ILE A 28 -1.46 6.70 4.81
C ILE A 28 -2.64 7.66 4.65
N ALA A 29 -3.80 7.33 5.22
CA ALA A 29 -4.98 8.19 5.18
C ALA A 29 -4.76 9.52 5.92
N GLU A 30 -4.01 9.52 7.02
CA GLU A 30 -3.59 10.74 7.73
C GLU A 30 -2.75 11.67 6.85
N ILE A 31 -1.83 11.11 6.05
CA ILE A 31 -1.05 11.89 5.07
C ILE A 31 -1.99 12.49 4.02
N VAL A 32 -2.92 11.70 3.49
CA VAL A 32 -3.92 12.20 2.52
C VAL A 32 -4.76 13.32 3.14
N TYR A 33 -5.24 13.15 4.37
CA TYR A 33 -6.02 14.16 5.08
C TYR A 33 -5.22 15.45 5.27
N ALA A 34 -3.96 15.36 5.71
CA ALA A 34 -3.10 16.52 5.89
C ALA A 34 -2.86 17.27 4.57
N MET A 35 -2.78 16.56 3.44
CA MET A 35 -2.63 17.17 2.11
C MET A 35 -3.92 17.79 1.58
N GLN A 36 -5.09 17.22 1.90
CA GLN A 36 -6.38 17.61 1.32
C GLN A 36 -7.14 18.63 2.18
N SER A 37 -7.01 18.58 3.51
CA SER A 37 -7.72 19.49 4.43
C SER A 37 -7.52 21.00 4.16
N PRO A 38 -6.39 21.49 3.61
CA PRO A 38 -6.27 22.90 3.23
C PRO A 38 -7.19 23.32 2.07
N PHE A 39 -7.62 22.38 1.23
CA PHE A 39 -8.44 22.63 0.05
C PHE A 39 -9.89 22.16 0.23
N TYR A 40 -10.11 21.17 1.09
CA TYR A 40 -11.40 20.56 1.38
C TYR A 40 -11.62 20.51 2.90
N PRO A 41 -12.15 21.59 3.51
CA PRO A 41 -12.29 21.69 4.96
C PRO A 41 -13.19 20.60 5.58
N ASP A 42 -14.17 20.11 4.81
CA ASP A 42 -15.14 19.11 5.25
C ASP A 42 -14.72 17.66 4.91
N ILE A 43 -13.49 17.44 4.41
CA ILE A 43 -13.03 16.09 4.13
C ILE A 43 -12.99 15.27 5.42
N SER A 44 -13.53 14.05 5.40
CA SER A 44 -13.49 13.15 6.55
C SER A 44 -12.31 12.18 6.45
N MET A 45 -11.80 11.74 7.60
CA MET A 45 -10.77 10.70 7.64
C MET A 45 -11.25 9.39 6.99
N GLU A 46 -12.54 9.06 7.15
CA GLU A 46 -13.17 7.91 6.50
C GLU A 46 -13.10 8.01 4.97
N ALA A 47 -13.33 9.19 4.39
CA ALA A 47 -13.21 9.41 2.96
C ALA A 47 -11.75 9.26 2.48
N CYS A 48 -10.77 9.74 3.26
CA CYS A 48 -9.35 9.52 2.98
C CYS A 48 -8.99 8.03 3.00
N LEU A 49 -9.42 7.30 4.04
CA LEU A 49 -9.15 5.87 4.17
C LEU A 49 -9.82 5.05 3.06
N SER A 50 -11.07 5.39 2.70
CA SER A 50 -11.76 4.78 1.56
C SER A 50 -11.00 4.99 0.24
N SER A 51 -10.47 6.20 0.03
CA SER A 51 -9.63 6.51 -1.13
C SER A 51 -8.35 5.69 -1.16
N VAL A 52 -7.66 5.54 -0.02
CA VAL A 52 -6.46 4.71 0.10
C VAL A 52 -6.78 3.25 -0.24
N ASN A 53 -7.86 2.69 0.30
CA ASN A 53 -8.30 1.33 0.00
C ASN A 53 -8.57 1.14 -1.51
N ALA A 54 -9.29 2.07 -2.14
CA ALA A 54 -9.59 2.00 -3.57
C ALA A 54 -8.34 2.07 -4.45
N VAL A 55 -7.30 2.79 -4.02
CA VAL A 55 -6.00 2.81 -4.73
C VAL A 55 -5.27 1.48 -4.58
N LEU A 56 -5.33 0.85 -3.41
CA LEU A 56 -4.71 -0.45 -3.15
C LEU A 56 -5.37 -1.62 -3.88
N GLU A 57 -6.60 -1.46 -4.37
CA GLU A 57 -7.25 -2.44 -5.25
C GLU A 57 -6.64 -2.48 -6.67
N LYS A 58 -5.86 -1.46 -7.05
CA LYS A 58 -5.25 -1.37 -8.38
C LYS A 58 -4.05 -2.30 -8.48
N ARG A 59 -4.07 -3.20 -9.46
CA ARG A 59 -2.99 -4.19 -9.69
C ARG A 59 -1.61 -3.56 -9.90
N GLU A 60 -1.54 -2.44 -10.61
CA GLU A 60 -0.26 -1.75 -10.85
C GLU A 60 0.39 -1.27 -9.55
N LEU A 61 -0.41 -0.69 -8.65
CA LEU A 61 0.05 -0.28 -7.32
C LEU A 61 0.46 -1.48 -6.46
N GLN A 62 -0.33 -2.55 -6.47
CA GLN A 62 0.02 -3.78 -5.76
C GLN A 62 1.38 -4.33 -6.23
N HIS A 63 1.60 -4.37 -7.55
CA HIS A 63 2.86 -4.85 -8.12
C HIS A 63 4.03 -3.92 -7.78
N ALA A 64 3.83 -2.60 -7.82
CA ALA A 64 4.84 -1.63 -7.43
C ALA A 64 5.26 -1.80 -5.96
N LEU A 65 4.29 -1.99 -5.06
CA LEU A 65 4.55 -2.23 -3.63
C LEU A 65 5.32 -3.54 -3.41
N LEU A 66 4.91 -4.63 -4.06
CA LEU A 66 5.62 -5.91 -3.96
C LEU A 66 7.09 -5.80 -4.38
N VAL A 67 7.35 -5.16 -5.53
CA VAL A 67 8.71 -5.00 -6.04
C VAL A 67 9.52 -4.07 -5.15
N GLY A 68 8.97 -2.92 -4.77
CA GLY A 68 9.67 -1.94 -3.93
C GLY A 68 10.08 -2.52 -2.57
N ILE A 69 9.14 -3.19 -1.90
CA ILE A 69 9.41 -3.81 -0.60
C ILE A 69 10.45 -4.94 -0.72
N GLU A 70 10.39 -5.74 -1.78
CA GLU A 70 11.39 -6.81 -1.96
C GLU A 70 12.78 -6.26 -2.25
N LEU A 71 12.88 -5.17 -3.03
CA LEU A 71 14.16 -4.47 -3.25
C LEU A 71 14.74 -3.94 -1.94
N ASP A 72 13.92 -3.34 -1.08
CA ASP A 72 14.35 -2.89 0.25
C ASP A 72 14.88 -4.07 1.08
N ARG A 73 14.17 -5.21 1.11
CA ARG A 73 14.61 -6.40 1.85
C ARG A 73 15.94 -6.93 1.34
N LEU A 74 16.13 -6.98 0.03
CA LEU A 74 17.40 -7.41 -0.58
C LEU A 74 18.53 -6.43 -0.25
N ALA A 75 18.25 -5.13 -0.23
CA ALA A 75 19.21 -4.10 0.16
C ALA A 75 19.63 -4.27 1.63
N GLU A 76 18.67 -4.41 2.54
CA GLU A 76 18.88 -4.64 3.97
C GLU A 76 19.72 -5.90 4.23
N GLN A 77 19.50 -6.96 3.43
CA GLN A 77 20.25 -8.21 3.51
C GLN A 77 21.63 -8.15 2.82
N LYS A 78 22.00 -7.03 2.20
CA LYS A 78 23.21 -6.89 1.35
C LYS A 78 23.29 -7.92 0.22
N ARG A 79 22.13 -8.23 -0.37
CA ARG A 79 21.95 -9.20 -1.46
C ARG A 79 21.67 -8.57 -2.81
N LEU A 80 21.71 -7.24 -2.91
CA LEU A 80 21.73 -6.54 -4.18
C LEU A 80 23.13 -6.65 -4.79
N SER A 81 23.18 -7.02 -6.08
CA SER A 81 24.41 -7.18 -6.87
C SER A 81 24.91 -5.88 -7.47
#